data_AF-A0A2H0G2F4-F1
#
_entry.id   AF-A0A2H0G2F4-F1
#
_cell.length_a   1.000
_cell.length_b   1.000
_cell.length_c   1.000
_cell.angle_alpha   90.00
_cell.angle_beta   90.00
_cell.angle_gamma   90.00
#
_symmetry.space_group_name_H-M   'P 1'
#
loop_
_entity.id
_entity.type
_entity.pdbx_description
1 polymer ?
#
loop_
_entity_poly.entity_id
_entity_poly.type
_entity_poly.pdbx_seq_one_letter_code
_entity_poly.pdbx_strand_id
1 'polypeptide(L)'
;MANHDLGDFGKKLEAKGFKTASLNLTLAQDVPDNASLLVIASPQVDLMPEEVEKLKSYLDKGGNLLWLIDQEPLHGLEPLAEKLGLALTPGTVVDPAAQQLNAAPTIALGAVYGRHPATLGFNLVTAFPYARTIGASEDKGWQSTPLIEVAPQGWVETGKLDGPLAFDKNRDTPGPATIAIALERNVEDKSQRVIVVGNGGFLSNTYLGNGGNLDLGLNLFNWLAGDDGLITIPTKAAQDTSLNLSKNAAAVISIGFLIILPLAFIGIGIGTWWRRRKA
;
A
#
# COMPACT_ATOMS: atom_id res chain seq x y z
N MET A 1 -17.87 0.96 3.42
CA MET A 1 -17.53 -0.46 3.19
C MET A 1 -16.29 -0.48 2.31
N ALA A 2 -15.13 -0.76 2.88
CA ALA A 2 -13.92 -0.94 2.08
C ALA A 2 -14.09 -2.25 1.30
N ASN A 3 -13.82 -2.22 0.00
CA ASN A 3 -13.68 -3.47 -0.74
C ASN A 3 -12.32 -4.07 -0.33
N HIS A 4 -12.31 -5.30 0.19
CA HIS A 4 -11.10 -6.04 0.56
C HIS A 4 -10.63 -6.99 -0.56
N ASP A 5 -11.30 -6.96 -1.71
CA ASP A 5 -10.97 -7.80 -2.86
C ASP A 5 -9.61 -7.40 -3.48
N LEU A 6 -8.66 -8.33 -3.45
CA LEU A 6 -7.32 -8.20 -4.04
C LEU A 6 -7.22 -8.82 -5.45
N GLY A 7 -8.33 -9.21 -6.06
CA GLY A 7 -8.36 -9.99 -7.30
C GLY A 7 -7.61 -9.35 -8.47
N ASP A 8 -7.72 -8.03 -8.66
CA ASP A 8 -6.98 -7.35 -9.73
C ASP A 8 -5.48 -7.30 -9.44
N PHE A 9 -5.09 -7.15 -8.17
CA PHE A 9 -3.69 -7.25 -7.79
C PHE A 9 -3.14 -8.66 -8.02
N GLY A 10 -3.91 -9.70 -7.68
CA GLY A 10 -3.59 -11.10 -8.01
C GLY A 10 -3.33 -11.30 -9.51
N LYS A 11 -4.20 -10.78 -10.39
CA LYS A 11 -3.99 -10.83 -11.85
C LYS A 11 -2.69 -10.12 -12.28
N LYS A 12 -2.31 -9.01 -11.62
CA LYS A 12 -1.05 -8.31 -11.91
C LYS A 12 0.16 -9.15 -11.49
N LEU A 13 0.07 -9.87 -10.37
CA LEU A 13 1.11 -10.81 -9.93
C LEU A 13 1.23 -11.99 -10.90
N GLU A 14 0.11 -12.60 -11.32
CA GLU A 14 0.10 -13.68 -12.31
C GLU A 14 0.73 -13.25 -13.65
N ALA A 15 0.40 -12.05 -14.12
CA ALA A 15 1.01 -11.47 -15.32
C ALA A 15 2.53 -11.23 -15.18
N LYS A 16 3.06 -11.16 -13.95
CA LYS A 16 4.49 -11.06 -13.64
C LYS A 16 5.15 -12.43 -13.42
N GLY A 17 4.40 -13.53 -13.56
CA GLY A 17 4.90 -14.89 -13.45
C GLY A 17 4.76 -15.52 -12.06
N PHE A 18 4.13 -14.84 -11.10
CA PHE A 18 3.81 -15.43 -9.81
C PHE A 18 2.68 -16.45 -9.94
N LYS A 19 2.74 -17.52 -9.14
CA LYS A 19 1.63 -18.47 -8.99
C LYS A 19 0.94 -18.17 -7.67
N THR A 20 -0.30 -17.69 -7.75
CA THR A 20 -1.11 -17.42 -6.57
C THR A 20 -2.07 -18.57 -6.31
N ALA A 21 -2.23 -18.96 -5.05
CA ALA A 21 -3.19 -19.96 -4.63
C ALA A 21 -3.81 -19.54 -3.29
N SER A 22 -5.12 -19.72 -3.16
CA SER A 22 -5.81 -19.53 -1.88
C SER A 22 -5.50 -20.69 -0.95
N LEU A 23 -5.15 -20.40 0.30
CA LEU A 23 -4.90 -21.40 1.33
C LEU A 23 -6.02 -21.37 2.37
N ASN A 24 -6.69 -22.51 2.55
CA ASN A 24 -7.64 -22.69 3.64
C ASN A 24 -6.93 -23.41 4.80
N LEU A 25 -6.64 -22.69 5.88
CA LEU A 25 -5.91 -23.20 7.05
C LEU A 25 -6.72 -24.20 7.88
N THR A 26 -8.05 -24.20 7.78
CA THR A 26 -8.91 -25.18 8.45
C THR A 26 -8.74 -26.56 7.82
N LEU A 27 -8.61 -26.63 6.50
CA LEU A 27 -8.50 -27.88 5.74
C LEU A 27 -7.05 -28.33 5.52
N ALA A 28 -6.12 -27.37 5.35
CA ALA A 28 -4.71 -27.68 5.14
C ALA A 28 -4.09 -28.18 6.45
N GLN A 29 -3.21 -29.17 6.36
CA GLN A 29 -2.44 -29.64 7.51
C GLN A 29 -1.50 -28.55 8.01
N ASP A 30 -0.79 -27.90 7.08
CA ASP A 30 0.17 -26.81 7.31
C ASP A 30 0.20 -25.85 6.11
N VAL A 31 0.90 -24.73 6.24
CA VAL A 31 1.29 -23.91 5.08
C VAL A 31 2.22 -24.75 4.18
N PRO A 32 1.97 -24.86 2.87
CA PRO A 32 2.76 -25.70 1.98
C PRO A 32 4.25 -25.33 1.96
N ASP A 33 5.14 -26.31 2.04
CA ASP A 33 6.60 -26.08 2.05
C ASP A 33 7.13 -25.47 0.75
N ASN A 34 6.38 -25.57 -0.36
CA ASN A 34 6.70 -24.95 -1.64
C ASN A 34 6.18 -23.51 -1.79
N ALA A 35 5.57 -22.94 -0.74
CA ALA A 35 5.17 -21.55 -0.73
C ALA A 35 6.39 -20.65 -0.47
N SER A 36 6.78 -19.85 -1.46
CA SER A 36 7.87 -18.87 -1.31
C SER A 36 7.46 -17.64 -0.49
N LEU A 37 6.17 -17.35 -0.42
CA LEU A 37 5.60 -16.22 0.29
C LEU A 37 4.18 -16.54 0.73
N LEU A 38 3.88 -16.29 2.01
CA LEU A 38 2.53 -16.27 2.55
C LEU A 38 2.02 -14.83 2.60
N VAL A 39 0.75 -14.62 2.26
CA VAL A 39 0.10 -13.31 2.35
C VAL A 39 -1.10 -13.42 3.28
N ILE A 40 -1.09 -12.66 4.37
CA ILE A 40 -2.24 -12.49 5.25
C ILE A 40 -2.86 -11.14 4.90
N ALA A 41 -3.97 -11.17 4.17
CA ALA A 41 -4.63 -10.00 3.62
C ALA A 41 -5.81 -9.56 4.50
N SER A 42 -5.52 -8.97 5.66
CA SER A 42 -6.52 -8.44 6.61
C SER A 42 -7.72 -9.37 6.84
N PRO A 43 -7.57 -10.41 7.68
CA PRO A 43 -8.66 -11.34 7.96
C PRO A 43 -9.94 -10.62 8.36
N GLN A 44 -11.09 -11.17 7.97
CA GLN A 44 -12.41 -10.61 8.29
C GLN A 44 -13.16 -11.44 9.33
N VAL A 45 -12.57 -12.55 9.75
CA VAL A 45 -13.11 -13.51 10.70
C VAL A 45 -11.98 -14.00 11.58
N ASP A 46 -12.31 -14.33 12.83
CA ASP A 46 -11.34 -14.81 13.80
C ASP A 46 -10.74 -16.14 13.36
N LEU A 47 -9.41 -16.23 13.36
CA LEU A 47 -8.70 -17.49 13.15
C LEU A 47 -8.72 -18.31 14.44
N MET A 48 -8.90 -19.62 14.27
CA MET A 48 -8.83 -20.56 15.39
C MET A 48 -7.39 -20.70 15.90
N PRO A 49 -7.17 -21.00 17.18
CA PRO A 49 -5.83 -21.16 17.75
C PRO A 49 -4.94 -22.13 16.95
N GLU A 50 -5.51 -23.24 16.46
CA GLU A 50 -4.78 -24.21 15.63
C GLU A 50 -4.30 -23.62 14.30
N GLU A 51 -5.07 -22.72 13.69
CA GLU A 51 -4.68 -22.02 12.45
C GLU A 51 -3.55 -21.03 12.72
N VAL A 52 -3.60 -20.34 13.84
CA VAL A 52 -2.54 -19.42 14.29
C VAL A 52 -1.25 -20.18 14.57
N GLU A 53 -1.31 -21.38 15.17
CA GLU A 53 -0.12 -22.21 15.37
C GLU A 53 0.52 -22.66 14.04
N LYS A 54 -0.28 -22.96 13.00
CA LYS A 54 0.25 -23.25 11.65
C LYS A 54 1.01 -22.05 11.07
N LEU A 55 0.49 -20.83 11.25
CA LEU A 55 1.17 -19.60 10.83
C LEU A 55 2.48 -19.37 11.58
N LYS A 56 2.48 -19.59 12.89
CA LYS A 56 3.70 -19.48 13.73
C LYS A 56 4.75 -20.51 13.33
N SER A 57 4.34 -21.75 13.09
CA SER A 57 5.19 -22.84 12.61
C SER A 57 5.82 -22.51 11.25
N TYR A 58 5.06 -21.95 10.32
CA TYR A 58 5.59 -21.47 9.03
C TYR A 58 6.68 -20.40 9.21
N LEU A 59 6.48 -19.44 10.12
CA LEU A 59 7.51 -18.44 10.43
C LEU A 59 8.73 -19.03 11.15
N ASP A 60 8.55 -20.04 12.00
CA ASP A 60 9.66 -20.73 12.67
C ASP A 60 10.55 -21.51 11.70
N LYS A 61 9.97 -22.01 10.61
CA LYS A 61 10.69 -22.65 9.50
C LYS A 61 11.38 -21.66 8.54
N GLY A 62 11.34 -20.36 8.83
CA GLY A 62 11.96 -19.33 8.00
C GLY A 62 11.11 -18.85 6.82
N GLY A 63 9.80 -19.11 6.82
CA GLY A 63 8.90 -18.69 5.75
C GLY A 63 8.74 -17.17 5.66
N ASN A 64 8.64 -16.64 4.43
CA ASN A 64 8.45 -15.21 4.18
C ASN A 64 6.98 -14.81 4.28
N LEU A 65 6.70 -13.61 4.77
CA LEU A 65 5.33 -13.15 5.05
C LEU A 65 5.12 -11.70 4.58
N LEU A 66 4.03 -11.47 3.84
CA LEU A 66 3.40 -10.16 3.75
C LEU A 66 2.16 -10.18 4.63
N TRP A 67 2.12 -9.31 5.64
CA TRP A 67 0.95 -9.15 6.48
C TRP A 67 0.36 -7.77 6.32
N LEU A 68 -0.85 -7.72 5.76
CA LEU A 68 -1.65 -6.52 5.66
C LEU A 68 -2.62 -6.52 6.85
N ILE A 69 -2.50 -5.51 7.70
CA ILE A 69 -3.24 -5.39 8.96
C ILE A 69 -4.13 -4.16 8.89
N ASP A 70 -5.45 -4.35 8.97
CA ASP A 70 -6.39 -3.25 9.17
C ASP A 70 -6.47 -2.83 10.65
N GLN A 71 -7.36 -1.90 10.93
CA GLN A 71 -7.71 -1.50 12.29
C GLN A 71 -8.29 -2.68 13.06
N GLU A 72 -8.26 -2.57 14.39
CA GLU A 72 -8.76 -3.60 15.31
C GLU A 72 -10.13 -4.16 14.91
N PRO A 73 -10.40 -5.45 15.17
CA PRO A 73 -9.55 -6.44 15.86
C PRO A 73 -8.50 -7.12 14.95
N LEU A 74 -7.54 -7.84 15.55
CA LEU A 74 -6.56 -8.65 14.78
C LEU A 74 -7.05 -10.04 14.41
N HIS A 75 -8.29 -10.38 14.78
CA HIS A 75 -8.92 -11.64 14.41
C HIS A 75 -8.15 -12.89 14.87
N GLY A 76 -7.66 -12.88 16.11
CA GLY A 76 -6.93 -13.99 16.72
C GLY A 76 -5.43 -14.01 16.39
N LEU A 77 -4.92 -13.05 15.61
CA LEU A 77 -3.51 -12.96 15.25
C LEU A 77 -2.64 -12.21 16.27
N GLU A 78 -3.16 -11.87 17.45
CA GLU A 78 -2.39 -11.29 18.55
C GLU A 78 -1.12 -12.13 18.87
N PRO A 79 -1.17 -13.47 18.95
CA PRO A 79 0.03 -14.28 19.19
C PRO A 79 1.06 -14.20 18.05
N LEU A 80 0.61 -13.96 16.82
CA LEU A 80 1.50 -13.78 15.66
C LEU A 80 2.20 -12.41 15.74
N ALA A 81 1.48 -11.36 16.12
CA ALA A 81 2.03 -10.03 16.35
C ALA A 81 3.07 -10.04 17.48
N GLU A 82 2.78 -10.74 18.59
CA GLU A 82 3.73 -10.90 19.71
C GLU A 82 5.00 -11.64 19.27
N LYS A 83 4.87 -12.71 18.47
CA LYS A 83 6.00 -13.46 17.92
C LYS A 83 6.92 -12.61 17.05
N LEU A 84 6.34 -11.68 16.28
CA LEU A 84 7.07 -10.75 15.43
C LEU A 84 7.58 -9.52 16.20
N GLY A 85 7.24 -9.38 17.49
CA GLY A 85 7.61 -8.21 18.29
C GLY A 85 6.91 -6.92 17.85
N LEU A 86 5.73 -7.02 17.23
CA LEU A 86 5.01 -5.85 16.72
C LEU A 86 4.41 -5.03 17.86
N ALA A 87 4.64 -3.72 17.80
CA ALA A 87 3.96 -2.73 18.61
C ALA A 87 2.84 -2.09 17.76
N LEU A 88 1.62 -2.56 17.97
CA LEU A 88 0.45 -2.12 17.21
C LEU A 88 -0.31 -1.07 18.01
N THR A 89 -0.07 0.20 17.71
CA THR A 89 -0.75 1.31 18.41
C THR A 89 -2.20 1.40 17.95
N PRO A 90 -3.17 1.59 18.87
CA PRO A 90 -4.55 1.88 18.52
C PRO A 90 -4.68 3.23 17.78
N GLY A 91 -5.70 3.34 16.95
CA GLY A 91 -6.06 4.59 16.27
C GLY A 91 -5.84 4.59 14.76
N THR A 92 -6.29 5.68 14.15
CA THR A 92 -6.32 5.89 12.70
C THR A 92 -5.42 7.06 12.33
N VAL A 93 -4.58 6.91 11.32
CA VAL A 93 -3.84 8.05 10.78
C VAL A 93 -4.79 9.01 10.07
N VAL A 94 -4.77 10.27 10.48
CA VAL A 94 -5.48 11.40 9.88
C VAL A 94 -4.46 12.31 9.20
N ASP A 95 -4.65 12.52 7.90
CA ASP A 95 -3.82 13.35 7.04
C ASP A 95 -4.64 14.48 6.40
N PRO A 96 -4.58 15.71 6.93
CA PRO A 96 -5.27 16.86 6.35
C PRO A 96 -4.82 17.18 4.91
N ALA A 97 -3.63 16.75 4.48
CA ALA A 97 -3.15 16.99 3.11
C ALA A 97 -4.02 16.27 2.06
N ALA A 98 -4.65 15.14 2.42
CA ALA A 98 -5.57 14.41 1.56
C ALA A 98 -6.76 15.26 1.09
N GLN A 99 -7.23 16.21 1.93
CA GLN A 99 -8.33 17.11 1.56
C GLN A 99 -7.97 18.03 0.40
N GLN A 100 -6.69 18.37 0.22
CA GLN A 100 -6.22 19.18 -0.91
C GLN A 100 -6.36 18.42 -2.25
N LEU A 101 -6.46 17.09 -2.18
CA LEU A 101 -6.70 16.19 -3.32
C LEU A 101 -8.16 15.73 -3.42
N ASN A 102 -9.08 16.38 -2.69
CA ASN A 102 -10.49 15.98 -2.57
C ASN A 102 -10.70 14.56 -2.02
N ALA A 103 -9.75 14.06 -1.20
CA ALA A 103 -9.85 12.79 -0.52
C ALA A 103 -10.23 12.98 0.96
N ALA A 104 -10.78 11.94 1.58
CA ALA A 104 -11.06 11.94 3.00
C ALA A 104 -9.76 12.06 3.80
N PRO A 105 -9.73 12.82 4.92
CA PRO A 105 -8.53 12.95 5.75
C PRO A 105 -8.11 11.64 6.42
N THR A 106 -8.94 10.59 6.42
CA THR A 106 -8.55 9.24 6.86
C THR A 106 -7.78 8.45 5.79
N ILE A 107 -7.53 9.04 4.62
CA ILE A 107 -6.65 8.47 3.59
C ILE A 107 -5.26 9.09 3.78
N ALA A 108 -4.37 8.36 4.44
CA ALA A 108 -3.02 8.82 4.67
C ALA A 108 -2.18 8.73 3.38
N LEU A 109 -1.42 9.78 3.07
CA LEU A 109 -0.59 9.83 1.87
C LEU A 109 0.85 9.45 2.17
N GLY A 110 1.36 8.44 1.46
CA GLY A 110 2.78 8.05 1.47
C GLY A 110 3.55 8.84 0.44
N ALA A 111 4.58 9.55 0.89
CA ALA A 111 5.53 10.27 0.03
C ALA A 111 6.98 10.12 0.49
N VAL A 112 7.21 9.57 1.68
CA VAL A 112 8.52 9.33 2.26
C VAL A 112 8.65 7.84 2.50
N TYR A 113 9.66 7.24 1.86
CA TYR A 113 9.93 5.81 1.94
C TYR A 113 11.30 5.58 2.55
N GLY A 114 11.38 4.63 3.47
CA GLY A 114 12.60 4.24 4.15
C GLY A 114 13.66 3.74 3.16
N ARG A 115 14.94 3.87 3.54
CA ARG A 115 16.05 3.37 2.74
C ARG A 115 16.16 1.86 2.91
N HIS A 116 15.43 1.12 2.07
CA HIS A 116 15.37 -0.34 2.12
C HIS A 116 15.23 -0.90 0.68
N PRO A 117 15.75 -2.11 0.36
CA PRO A 117 15.68 -2.64 -1.01
C PRO A 117 14.24 -2.72 -1.57
N ALA A 118 13.26 -3.03 -0.73
CA ALA A 118 11.84 -3.07 -1.14
C ALA A 118 11.24 -1.71 -1.53
N THR A 119 11.89 -0.60 -1.16
CA THR A 119 11.42 0.78 -1.41
C THR A 119 12.48 1.65 -2.09
N LEU A 120 13.61 1.06 -2.50
CA LEU A 120 14.76 1.79 -3.02
C LEU A 120 14.40 2.50 -4.32
N GLY A 121 14.55 3.82 -4.33
CA GLY A 121 14.24 4.64 -5.51
C GLY A 121 12.75 4.80 -5.79
N PHE A 122 11.87 4.30 -4.91
CA PHE A 122 10.43 4.51 -5.02
C PHE A 122 10.08 5.96 -4.67
N ASN A 123 9.35 6.63 -5.57
CA ASN A 123 9.08 8.08 -5.48
C ASN A 123 7.66 8.48 -5.88
N LEU A 124 6.76 7.51 -6.00
CA LEU A 124 5.35 7.76 -6.29
C LEU A 124 4.58 8.02 -5.00
N VAL A 125 3.55 8.87 -5.06
CA VAL A 125 2.63 9.05 -3.93
C VAL A 125 1.72 7.83 -3.82
N THR A 126 1.58 7.25 -2.63
CA THR A 126 0.66 6.15 -2.35
C THR A 126 -0.45 6.59 -1.39
N ALA A 127 -1.55 5.86 -1.34
CA ALA A 127 -2.72 6.20 -0.55
C ALA A 127 -3.17 5.01 0.32
N PHE A 128 -3.30 5.26 1.63
CA PHE A 128 -3.60 4.24 2.64
C PHE A 128 -4.86 4.62 3.43
N PRO A 129 -6.04 4.11 3.04
CA PRO A 129 -7.31 4.41 3.70
C PRO A 129 -7.41 3.75 5.08
N TYR A 130 -7.63 4.51 6.15
CA TYR A 130 -7.74 3.98 7.51
C TYR A 130 -6.43 3.33 8.00
N ALA A 131 -5.28 3.88 7.60
CA ALA A 131 -3.98 3.36 8.00
C ALA A 131 -3.80 3.37 9.53
N ARG A 132 -3.10 2.36 10.05
CA ARG A 132 -2.70 2.26 11.46
C ARG A 132 -1.19 2.31 11.61
N THR A 133 -0.74 2.83 12.74
CA THR A 133 0.68 2.88 13.07
C THR A 133 1.21 1.51 13.45
N ILE A 134 2.42 1.20 13.00
CA ILE A 134 3.15 -0.02 13.34
C ILE A 134 4.54 0.35 13.84
N GLY A 135 4.93 -0.24 14.97
CA GLY A 135 6.30 -0.34 15.42
C GLY A 135 6.73 -1.80 15.57
N ALA A 136 8.02 -2.02 15.83
CA ALA A 136 8.54 -3.31 16.24
C ALA A 136 9.62 -3.12 17.31
N SER A 137 9.69 -4.08 18.23
CA SER A 137 10.74 -4.18 19.23
C SER A 137 11.92 -4.99 18.68
N GLU A 138 13.15 -4.56 19.00
CA GLU A 138 14.39 -5.24 18.59
C GLU A 138 14.67 -6.50 19.44
N ASP A 139 13.94 -6.72 20.54
CA ASP A 139 14.18 -7.78 21.51
C ASP A 139 13.84 -9.21 21.03
N LYS A 140 13.25 -9.36 19.84
CA LYS A 140 12.83 -10.66 19.27
C LYS A 140 13.79 -11.22 18.21
N GLY A 141 15.00 -10.67 18.09
CA GLY A 141 16.01 -11.16 17.13
C GLY A 141 15.68 -10.85 15.66
N TRP A 142 14.81 -9.87 15.44
CA TRP A 142 14.52 -9.31 14.13
C TRP A 142 15.27 -7.99 13.97
N GLN A 143 15.86 -7.79 12.80
CA GLN A 143 16.25 -6.46 12.35
C GLN A 143 15.01 -5.77 11.77
N SER A 144 14.56 -4.70 12.42
CA SER A 144 13.39 -3.93 11.97
C SER A 144 13.82 -2.68 11.20
N THR A 145 13.16 -2.41 10.07
CA THR A 145 13.39 -1.21 9.25
C THR A 145 12.05 -0.57 8.87
N PRO A 146 11.76 0.67 9.31
CA PRO A 146 10.60 1.42 8.82
C PRO A 146 10.66 1.60 7.29
N LEU A 147 9.54 1.30 6.62
CA LEU A 147 9.44 1.37 5.16
C LEU A 147 8.63 2.57 4.68
N ILE A 148 7.54 2.91 5.37
CA ILE A 148 6.58 3.90 4.90
C ILE A 148 6.18 4.79 6.07
N GLU A 149 6.44 6.08 5.91
CA GLU A 149 5.95 7.13 6.79
C GLU A 149 4.92 7.97 6.06
N VAL A 150 3.85 8.32 6.76
CA VAL A 150 2.73 9.08 6.23
C VAL A 150 2.37 10.25 7.14
N ALA A 151 1.55 11.16 6.62
CA ALA A 151 0.92 12.23 7.39
C ALA A 151 1.91 13.07 8.22
N PRO A 152 2.95 13.69 7.60
CA PRO A 152 3.96 14.47 8.33
C PRO A 152 3.38 15.72 9.03
N GLN A 153 2.18 16.16 8.67
CA GLN A 153 1.43 17.23 9.32
C GLN A 153 0.09 16.74 9.87
N GLY A 154 -0.05 15.42 10.02
CA GLY A 154 -1.24 14.75 10.53
C GLY A 154 -1.04 14.24 11.96
N TRP A 155 -1.92 13.33 12.36
CA TRP A 155 -1.89 12.69 13.68
C TRP A 155 -2.52 11.30 13.64
N VAL A 156 -2.32 10.53 14.70
CA VAL A 156 -3.05 9.29 14.97
C VAL A 156 -4.24 9.64 15.86
N GLU A 157 -5.45 9.55 15.30
CA GLU A 157 -6.73 9.78 15.98
C GLU A 157 -7.17 8.51 16.72
N THR A 158 -7.35 8.62 18.02
CA THR A 158 -7.87 7.53 18.87
C THR A 158 -9.36 7.70 19.21
N GLY A 159 -9.95 8.85 18.89
CA GLY A 159 -11.36 9.15 19.06
C GLY A 159 -12.24 8.60 17.92
N LYS A 160 -13.49 9.09 17.88
CA LYS A 160 -14.44 8.68 16.86
C LYS A 160 -14.16 9.37 15.52
N LEU A 161 -14.35 8.64 14.43
CA LEU A 161 -14.11 9.12 13.06
C LEU A 161 -15.34 9.73 12.38
N ASP A 162 -16.52 9.71 13.01
CA ASP A 162 -17.83 10.07 12.45
C ASP A 162 -18.19 11.56 12.62
N GLY A 163 -17.18 12.42 12.84
CA GLY A 163 -17.35 13.86 13.04
C GLY A 163 -16.20 14.69 12.46
N PRO A 164 -16.17 16.02 12.73
CA PRO A 164 -15.04 16.85 12.35
C PRO A 164 -13.79 16.37 13.07
N LEU A 165 -12.81 15.88 12.29
CA LEU A 165 -11.52 15.46 12.82
C LEU A 165 -10.69 16.69 13.19
N ALA A 166 -10.29 16.77 14.44
CA ALA A 166 -9.43 17.82 14.97
C ALA A 166 -8.50 17.22 16.02
N PHE A 167 -7.21 17.54 15.90
CA PHE A 167 -6.18 17.04 16.80
C PHE A 167 -6.44 17.43 18.27
N ASP A 168 -6.48 16.42 19.14
CA ASP A 168 -6.59 16.57 20.59
C ASP A 168 -5.27 16.15 21.26
N LYS A 169 -4.56 17.15 21.80
CA LYS A 169 -3.26 16.99 22.48
C LYS A 169 -3.26 16.01 23.66
N ASN A 170 -4.41 15.69 24.24
CA ASN A 170 -4.50 14.82 25.42
C ASN A 170 -4.64 13.33 25.06
N ARG A 171 -4.97 13.01 23.80
CA ARG A 171 -5.26 11.63 23.37
C ARG A 171 -4.62 11.23 22.04
N ASP A 172 -4.32 12.19 21.17
CA ASP A 172 -3.82 11.93 19.83
C ASP A 172 -2.30 12.04 19.79
N THR A 173 -1.69 11.27 18.88
CA THR A 173 -0.23 11.29 18.67
C THR A 173 0.10 12.07 17.41
N PRO A 174 0.92 13.14 17.45
CA PRO A 174 1.30 13.87 16.25
C PRO A 174 2.14 12.99 15.30
N GLY A 175 1.97 13.20 13.99
CA GLY A 175 2.75 12.51 12.96
C GLY A 175 4.21 13.01 12.85
N PRO A 176 5.01 12.43 11.93
CA PRO A 176 4.64 11.39 10.96
C PRO A 176 4.35 10.03 11.62
N ALA A 177 3.49 9.23 10.99
CA ALA A 177 3.17 7.89 11.44
C ALA A 177 3.88 6.84 10.57
N THR A 178 4.63 5.92 11.18
CA THR A 178 5.15 4.74 10.49
C THR A 178 4.02 3.72 10.33
N ILE A 179 3.70 3.35 9.09
CA ILE A 179 2.60 2.42 8.79
C ILE A 179 3.08 1.13 8.14
N ALA A 180 4.37 1.00 7.85
CA ALA A 180 4.93 -0.25 7.35
C ALA A 180 6.36 -0.46 7.84
N ILE A 181 6.69 -1.71 8.13
CA ILE A 181 8.00 -2.12 8.60
C ILE A 181 8.43 -3.41 7.88
N ALA A 182 9.71 -3.52 7.57
CA ALA A 182 10.37 -4.77 7.21
C ALA A 182 11.00 -5.37 8.47
N LEU A 183 10.89 -6.69 8.59
CA LEU A 183 11.60 -7.49 9.58
C LEU A 183 12.45 -8.52 8.84
N GLU A 184 13.72 -8.58 9.19
CA GLU A 184 14.69 -9.52 8.60
C GLU A 184 15.41 -10.29 9.70
N ARG A 185 15.65 -11.58 9.48
CA ARG A 185 16.54 -12.40 10.30
C ARG A 185 17.06 -13.57 9.49
N ASN A 186 18.12 -14.21 9.97
CA ASN A 186 18.59 -15.47 9.39
C ASN A 186 17.99 -16.64 10.18
N VAL A 187 17.39 -17.60 9.46
CA VAL A 187 16.95 -18.88 10.01
C VAL A 187 17.71 -19.97 9.26
N GLU A 188 18.58 -20.67 9.98
CA GLU A 188 19.58 -21.57 9.38
C GLU A 188 20.41 -20.82 8.32
N ASP A 189 20.45 -21.30 7.08
CA ASP A 189 21.19 -20.69 5.97
C ASP A 189 20.31 -19.81 5.06
N LYS A 190 19.11 -19.42 5.52
CA LYS A 190 18.14 -18.63 4.74
C LYS A 190 17.87 -17.26 5.35
N SER A 191 17.83 -16.23 4.50
CA SER A 191 17.31 -14.91 4.88
C SER A 191 15.78 -14.96 4.93
N GLN A 192 15.21 -14.82 6.13
CA GLN A 192 13.77 -14.73 6.33
C GLN A 192 13.35 -13.25 6.29
N ARG A 193 12.31 -12.97 5.51
CA ARG A 193 11.78 -11.62 5.29
C ARG A 193 10.30 -11.54 5.64
N VAL A 194 9.93 -10.54 6.42
CA VAL A 194 8.54 -10.22 6.72
C VAL A 194 8.31 -8.73 6.46
N ILE A 195 7.21 -8.39 5.80
CA ILE A 195 6.72 -7.01 5.75
C ILE A 195 5.36 -6.98 6.39
N VAL A 196 5.18 -6.01 7.29
CA VAL A 196 3.88 -5.70 7.87
C VAL A 196 3.46 -4.32 7.42
N VAL A 197 2.26 -4.20 6.87
CA VAL A 197 1.66 -2.92 6.44
C VAL A 197 0.37 -2.73 7.22
N GLY A 198 0.25 -1.58 7.89
CA GLY A 198 -0.90 -1.14 8.67
C GLY A 198 -2.04 -0.67 7.79
N ASN A 199 -2.29 -1.39 6.70
CA ASN A 199 -3.39 -1.16 5.78
C ASN A 199 -3.65 -2.42 4.92
N GLY A 200 -4.79 -3.06 5.12
CA GLY A 200 -5.33 -4.12 4.26
C GLY A 200 -5.82 -3.61 2.92
N GLY A 201 -6.31 -2.37 2.88
CA GLY A 201 -7.06 -1.82 1.75
C GLY A 201 -6.22 -1.33 0.56
N PHE A 202 -4.95 -0.96 0.73
CA PHE A 202 -4.22 -0.22 -0.33
C PHE A 202 -4.01 -1.01 -1.63
N LEU A 203 -4.01 -2.35 -1.54
CA LEU A 203 -3.91 -3.26 -2.69
C LEU A 203 -5.27 -3.75 -3.20
N SER A 204 -6.37 -3.34 -2.58
CA SER A 204 -7.70 -3.75 -3.03
C SER A 204 -8.07 -3.10 -4.35
N ASN A 205 -8.98 -3.73 -5.10
CA ASN A 205 -9.41 -3.24 -6.42
C ASN A 205 -9.87 -1.76 -6.38
N THR A 206 -10.36 -1.28 -5.23
CA THR A 206 -10.76 0.11 -5.03
C THR A 206 -9.58 1.08 -4.96
N TYR A 207 -8.45 0.67 -4.37
CA TYR A 207 -7.31 1.54 -4.10
C TYR A 207 -6.06 1.20 -4.91
N LEU A 208 -6.06 0.08 -5.64
CA LEU A 208 -4.90 -0.39 -6.41
C LEU A 208 -4.45 0.63 -7.47
N GLY A 209 -5.41 1.36 -8.06
CA GLY A 209 -5.15 2.40 -9.06
C GLY A 209 -4.76 3.77 -8.48
N ASN A 210 -4.70 3.92 -7.16
CA ASN A 210 -4.36 5.21 -6.54
C ASN A 210 -2.85 5.40 -6.52
N GLY A 211 -2.40 6.45 -7.21
CA GLY A 211 -0.98 6.83 -7.22
C GLY A 211 -0.08 5.65 -7.59
N GLY A 212 0.90 5.36 -6.74
CA GLY A 212 1.83 4.25 -6.89
C GLY A 212 1.48 2.97 -6.12
N ASN A 213 0.22 2.75 -5.69
CA ASN A 213 -0.14 1.59 -4.85
C ASN A 213 0.21 0.25 -5.50
N LEU A 214 -0.08 0.09 -6.80
CA LEU A 214 0.30 -1.11 -7.56
C LEU A 214 1.82 -1.28 -7.62
N ASP A 215 2.56 -0.23 -7.98
CA ASP A 215 4.02 -0.25 -8.11
C ASP A 215 4.69 -0.59 -6.77
N LEU A 216 4.21 0.01 -5.67
CA LEU A 216 4.65 -0.32 -4.32
C LEU A 216 4.38 -1.79 -4.02
N GLY A 217 3.13 -2.26 -4.21
CA GLY A 217 2.75 -3.66 -3.98
C GLY A 217 3.65 -4.64 -4.71
N LEU A 218 3.93 -4.39 -5.99
CA LEU A 218 4.83 -5.22 -6.79
C LEU A 218 6.27 -5.20 -6.25
N ASN A 219 6.79 -4.05 -5.79
CA ASN A 219 8.12 -3.98 -5.20
C ASN A 219 8.22 -4.76 -3.89
N LEU A 220 7.22 -4.64 -3.01
CA LEU A 220 7.18 -5.40 -1.75
C LEU A 220 7.15 -6.90 -2.03
N PHE A 221 6.32 -7.36 -2.97
CA PHE A 221 6.25 -8.77 -3.36
C PHE A 221 7.56 -9.27 -3.97
N ASN A 222 8.17 -8.51 -4.88
CA ASN A 222 9.44 -8.89 -5.51
C ASN A 222 10.56 -9.06 -4.48
N TRP A 223 10.62 -8.19 -3.46
CA TRP A 223 11.62 -8.30 -2.41
C TRP A 223 11.35 -9.49 -1.47
N LEU A 224 10.08 -9.71 -1.09
CA LEU A 224 9.67 -10.82 -0.23
C LEU A 224 9.82 -12.19 -0.91
N ALA A 225 9.54 -12.29 -2.20
CA ALA A 225 9.69 -13.51 -2.99
C ALA A 225 11.09 -13.66 -3.60
N GLY A 226 11.94 -12.63 -3.49
CA GLY A 226 13.26 -12.59 -4.09
C GLY A 226 14.22 -13.57 -3.44
N ASP A 227 14.87 -14.38 -4.27
CA ASP A 227 15.94 -15.29 -3.87
C ASP A 227 17.27 -14.52 -3.80
N ASP A 228 18.06 -14.73 -2.74
CA ASP A 228 19.32 -14.01 -2.50
C ASP A 228 20.36 -14.26 -3.61
N GLY A 229 20.18 -15.31 -4.41
CA GLY A 229 21.00 -15.64 -5.58
C GLY A 229 20.70 -14.84 -6.85
N LEU A 230 19.64 -14.03 -6.89
CA LEU A 230 19.21 -13.27 -8.06
C LEU A 230 18.88 -11.82 -7.67
N ILE A 231 19.88 -11.07 -7.20
CA ILE A 231 19.78 -9.59 -7.13
C ILE A 231 19.80 -9.05 -8.57
N THR A 232 18.69 -9.23 -9.27
CA THR A 232 18.41 -8.52 -10.50
C THR A 232 17.86 -7.18 -10.07
N ILE A 233 18.73 -6.17 -10.01
CA ILE A 233 18.33 -4.77 -9.87
C ILE A 233 17.26 -4.53 -10.95
N PRO A 234 16.00 -4.23 -10.60
CA PRO A 234 15.00 -3.97 -11.61
C PRO A 234 15.49 -2.80 -12.47
N THR A 235 15.60 -3.03 -13.78
CA THR A 235 15.91 -1.97 -14.72
C THR A 235 14.84 -0.89 -14.61
N LYS A 236 15.26 0.33 -14.25
CA LYS A 236 14.44 1.55 -14.20
C LYS A 236 13.36 1.53 -15.29
N ALA A 237 12.09 1.51 -14.89
CA ALA A 237 11.06 2.08 -15.75
C ALA A 237 11.39 3.58 -15.90
N ALA A 238 11.25 4.11 -17.12
CA ALA A 238 11.68 5.47 -17.46
C ALA A 238 11.15 6.49 -16.44
N GLN A 239 12.07 7.26 -15.86
CA GLN A 239 11.78 8.42 -15.04
C GLN A 239 11.21 9.51 -15.94
N ASP A 240 9.89 9.53 -16.14
CA ASP A 240 9.14 10.72 -16.55
C ASP A 240 7.63 10.44 -16.46
N THR A 241 7.09 10.51 -15.24
CA THR A 241 5.63 10.51 -15.01
C THR A 241 5.17 11.64 -14.07
N SER A 242 6.03 12.59 -13.72
CA SER A 242 5.60 13.80 -13.00
C SER A 242 5.42 14.97 -13.97
N LEU A 243 4.17 15.17 -14.39
CA LEU A 243 3.79 16.34 -15.17
C LEU A 243 3.58 17.54 -14.22
N ASN A 244 4.65 18.28 -13.91
CA ASN A 244 4.58 19.49 -13.07
C ASN A 244 4.06 20.69 -13.89
N LEU A 245 2.74 20.75 -14.10
CA LEU A 245 2.10 21.90 -14.75
C LEU A 245 1.77 22.97 -13.73
N SER A 246 2.23 24.20 -13.96
CA SER A 246 1.72 25.36 -13.23
C SER A 246 0.23 25.53 -13.51
N LYS A 247 -0.52 26.12 -12.56
CA LYS A 247 -1.96 26.40 -12.74
C LYS A 247 -2.24 27.16 -14.04
N ASN A 248 -1.33 28.05 -14.44
CA ASN A 248 -1.43 28.80 -15.69
C ASN A 248 -1.21 27.93 -16.92
N ALA A 249 -0.24 27.01 -16.89
CA ALA A 249 0.01 26.09 -18.00
C ALA A 249 -1.18 25.13 -18.20
N ALA A 250 -1.72 24.58 -17.11
CA ALA A 250 -2.91 23.74 -17.17
C ALA A 250 -4.15 24.50 -17.70
N ALA A 251 -4.32 25.77 -17.31
CA ALA A 251 -5.40 26.62 -17.82
C ALA A 251 -5.26 26.91 -19.32
N VAL A 252 -4.05 27.23 -19.80
CA VAL A 252 -3.79 27.47 -21.22
C VAL A 252 -4.06 26.23 -22.06
N ILE A 253 -3.58 25.06 -21.60
CA ILE A 253 -3.84 23.78 -22.29
C ILE A 253 -5.34 23.49 -22.32
N SER A 254 -6.03 23.63 -21.19
CA SER A 254 -7.48 23.40 -21.09
C SER A 254 -8.27 24.32 -22.02
N ILE A 255 -8.01 25.63 -22.00
CA ILE A 255 -8.69 26.61 -22.85
C ILE A 255 -8.38 26.34 -24.33
N GLY A 256 -7.13 26.01 -24.65
CA GLY A 256 -6.69 25.69 -26.01
C GLY A 256 -7.47 24.51 -26.60
N PHE A 257 -7.53 23.39 -25.88
CA PHE A 257 -8.15 22.16 -26.37
C PHE A 257 -9.67 22.11 -26.23
N LEU A 258 -10.25 22.70 -25.18
CA LEU A 258 -11.70 22.65 -24.93
C LEU A 258 -12.48 23.78 -25.58
N ILE A 259 -11.84 24.92 -25.87
CA ILE A 259 -12.53 26.11 -26.41
C ILE A 259 -11.98 26.48 -27.78
N ILE A 260 -10.69 26.80 -27.86
CA ILE A 260 -10.11 27.38 -29.09
C ILE A 260 -10.17 26.36 -30.24
N LEU A 261 -9.75 25.13 -30.00
CA LEU A 261 -9.69 24.09 -31.03
C LEU A 261 -11.10 23.72 -31.57
N PRO A 262 -12.14 23.47 -30.74
CA PRO A 262 -13.50 23.25 -31.22
C PRO A 262 -14.05 24.44 -32.01
N LEU A 263 -13.83 25.68 -31.54
CA LEU A 263 -14.30 26.87 -32.27
C LEU A 263 -13.60 27.04 -33.61
N ALA A 264 -12.30 26.71 -33.70
CA ALA A 264 -11.57 26.71 -34.97
C ALA A 264 -12.18 25.71 -35.96
N PHE A 265 -12.50 24.48 -35.51
CA PHE A 265 -13.16 23.49 -36.35
C PHE A 265 -14.56 23.94 -36.81
N ILE A 266 -15.36 24.52 -35.91
CA ILE A 266 -16.67 25.08 -36.26
C ILE A 266 -16.52 26.21 -37.28
N GLY A 267 -15.56 27.12 -37.08
CA GLY A 267 -15.30 28.24 -37.99
C GLY A 267 -14.88 27.77 -39.38
N ILE A 268 -14.00 26.77 -39.47
CA ILE A 268 -13.61 26.14 -40.75
C ILE A 268 -14.82 25.44 -41.38
N GLY A 269 -15.64 24.74 -40.60
CA GLY A 269 -16.88 24.11 -41.05
C GLY A 269 -17.87 25.11 -41.66
N ILE A 270 -18.14 26.21 -40.96
CA ILE A 270 -19.02 27.29 -41.45
C ILE A 270 -18.43 27.95 -42.69
N GLY A 271 -17.12 28.24 -42.68
CA GLY A 271 -16.44 28.87 -43.81
C GLY A 271 -16.48 28.02 -45.08
N THR A 272 -16.25 26.72 -44.95
CA THR A 272 -16.36 25.77 -46.06
C THR A 272 -17.80 25.59 -46.53
N TRP A 273 -18.78 25.55 -45.61
CA TRP A 273 -20.20 25.51 -45.96
C TRP A 273 -20.66 26.76 -46.74
N TRP A 274 -20.28 27.96 -46.28
CA TRP A 274 -20.60 29.21 -46.99
C TRP A 274 -19.94 29.31 -48.36
N ARG A 275 -18.70 28.85 -48.50
CA ARG A 275 -17.99 28.84 -49.78
C ARG A 275 -18.61 27.86 -50.77
N ARG A 276 -19.11 26.72 -50.30
CA ARG A 276 -19.84 25.73 -51.13
C ARG A 276 -21.25 26.17 -51.50
N ARG A 277 -21.90 27.03 -50.70
CA ARG A 277 -23.24 27.55 -50.99
C ARG A 277 -23.24 28.70 -52.01
N LYS A 278 -22.09 29.34 -52.22
CA LYS A 278 -21.89 30.43 -53.20
C LYS A 278 -21.28 29.96 -54.53
N ALA A 279 -20.89 28.70 -54.62
CA ALA A 279 -20.51 28.02 -55.87
C ALA A 279 -21.71 27.25 -56.41
#